data_AF-A0A1V4QDI0-F1
#
_entry.id   AF-A0A1V4QDI0-F1
#
_cell.length_a   1.000
_cell.length_b   1.000
_cell.length_c   1.000
_cell.angle_alpha   90.00
_cell.angle_beta   90.00
_cell.angle_gamma   90.00
#
_symmetry.space_group_name_H-M   'P 1'
#
loop_
_entity.id
_entity.type
_entity.pdbx_description
1 polymer ?
#
loop_
_entity_poly.entity_id
_entity_poly.type
_entity_poly.pdbx_seq_one_letter_code
_entity_poly.pdbx_strand_id
1 'polypeptide(L)'
;MDTIIQGFILTLVFGLYLLLPKRRIHFGVWELMPHKLSQLGYRLGILVNDYKKQGFWGNLLNHLLRKFRTGKGIRIFYPDDVFKIVRFIKSGGIFGVLVDGNTFYAKFEKVRKLASLCNVPLIPFAAYQRCNKGILEIGVDLKQLVMRYPYHYLWFYKSRR
;
A
#
# COMPACT_ATOMS: atom_id res chain seq x y z
N MET A 1 23.60 16.73 9.46
CA MET A 1 22.52 16.46 10.42
C MET A 1 21.35 15.89 9.62
N ASP A 2 21.29 14.57 9.50
CA ASP A 2 20.23 13.90 8.74
C ASP A 2 18.96 13.92 9.58
N THR A 3 17.96 14.66 9.13
CA THR A 3 16.63 14.66 9.73
C THR A 3 15.99 13.29 9.46
N ILE A 4 16.17 12.35 10.38
CA ILE A 4 15.45 11.08 10.36
C ILE A 4 13.98 11.42 10.57
N ILE A 5 13.19 11.41 9.48
CA ILE A 5 11.74 11.57 9.54
C ILE A 5 11.19 10.36 10.33
N GLN A 6 10.85 10.60 11.59
CA GLN A 6 10.19 9.61 12.44
C GLN A 6 8.70 9.54 12.06
N GLY A 7 8.30 8.43 11.43
CA GLY A 7 6.91 8.12 11.12
C GLY A 7 6.32 8.91 9.94
N PHE A 8 5.87 8.21 8.90
CA PHE A 8 5.14 8.80 7.78
C PHE A 8 4.16 7.80 7.17
N ILE A 9 3.12 8.31 6.53
CA ILE A 9 2.16 7.48 5.79
C ILE A 9 2.52 7.49 4.32
N LEU A 10 2.79 6.30 3.79
CA LEU A 10 3.03 6.05 2.38
C LEU A 10 1.71 5.70 1.70
N THR A 11 1.35 6.51 0.70
CA THR A 11 0.14 6.31 -0.10
C THR A 11 0.44 5.80 -1.49
N LEU A 12 -0.05 4.60 -1.82
CA LEU A 12 0.24 3.89 -3.07
C LEU A 12 -0.93 3.92 -4.06
N VAL A 13 -0.60 3.95 -5.36
CA VAL A 13 -1.56 3.88 -6.47
C VAL A 13 -1.12 2.94 -7.63
N PHE A 14 0.03 2.25 -7.53
CA PHE A 14 0.59 1.48 -8.67
C PHE A 14 1.03 0.05 -8.29
N GLY A 15 0.91 -0.90 -9.24
CA GLY A 15 1.31 -2.31 -9.08
C GLY A 15 1.25 -3.13 -10.39
N LEU A 16 2.04 -4.22 -10.47
CA LEU A 16 2.13 -5.19 -11.59
C LEU A 16 1.53 -6.56 -11.20
N TYR A 17 0.55 -7.08 -11.95
CA TYR A 17 -0.28 -8.19 -11.49
C TYR A 17 0.03 -9.56 -12.08
N LEU A 18 -0.10 -10.59 -11.23
CA LEU A 18 -0.43 -11.97 -11.61
C LEU A 18 -1.96 -12.13 -11.56
N LEU A 19 -2.58 -12.44 -12.70
CA LEU A 19 -4.04 -12.60 -12.81
C LEU A 19 -4.48 -13.96 -12.26
N LEU A 20 -5.34 -13.95 -11.23
CA LEU A 20 -6.22 -15.09 -10.92
C LEU A 20 -7.64 -14.75 -11.38
N PRO A 21 -8.28 -15.60 -12.20
CA PRO A 21 -9.60 -15.32 -12.74
C PRO A 21 -10.62 -15.23 -11.59
N LYS A 22 -11.41 -14.16 -11.58
CA LYS A 22 -12.51 -13.86 -10.64
C LYS A 22 -12.17 -13.25 -9.27
N ARG A 23 -10.90 -12.93 -8.94
CA ARG A 23 -10.58 -12.27 -7.64
C ARG A 23 -9.78 -10.98 -7.78
N ARG A 24 -10.29 -9.92 -7.15
CA ARG A 24 -9.72 -8.57 -7.15
C ARG A 24 -8.61 -8.47 -6.10
N ILE A 25 -7.44 -9.01 -6.43
CA ILE A 25 -6.27 -8.99 -5.56
C ILE A 25 -5.30 -8.00 -6.19
N HIS A 26 -4.98 -6.94 -5.44
CA HIS A 26 -3.87 -6.10 -5.86
C HIS A 26 -2.57 -6.79 -5.44
N PHE A 27 -1.88 -7.45 -6.37
CA PHE A 27 -0.53 -7.99 -6.14
C PHE A 27 0.39 -7.28 -7.13
N GLY A 28 1.46 -6.63 -6.68
CA GLY A 28 2.19 -5.63 -7.48
C GLY A 28 3.66 -5.46 -7.16
N VAL A 29 4.40 -4.70 -7.98
CA VAL A 29 5.75 -4.16 -7.65
C VAL A 29 5.72 -3.48 -6.27
N TRP A 30 4.58 -2.93 -5.88
CA TRP A 30 4.41 -2.35 -4.57
C TRP A 30 4.62 -3.30 -3.40
N GLU A 31 4.39 -4.61 -3.54
CA GLU A 31 4.68 -5.60 -2.49
C GLU A 31 6.20 -5.77 -2.27
N LEU A 32 7.02 -5.31 -3.22
CA LEU A 32 8.47 -5.31 -3.11
C LEU A 32 8.99 -4.15 -2.27
N MET A 33 8.27 -3.02 -2.22
CA MET A 33 8.70 -1.83 -1.49
C MET A 33 8.74 -2.08 0.03
N PRO A 34 7.68 -2.59 0.68
CA PRO A 34 7.71 -2.88 2.11
C PRO A 34 8.83 -3.86 2.48
N HIS A 35 9.16 -4.79 1.59
CA HIS A 35 10.30 -5.69 1.82
C HIS A 35 11.63 -4.94 1.81
N LYS A 36 11.86 -4.10 0.79
CA LYS A 36 13.10 -3.33 0.64
C LYS A 36 13.29 -2.35 1.80
N LEU A 37 12.25 -1.61 2.17
CA LEU A 37 12.33 -0.71 3.32
C LEU A 37 12.53 -1.50 4.63
N SER A 38 11.97 -2.70 4.79
CA SER A 38 12.21 -3.51 5.99
C SER A 38 13.66 -3.98 6.06
N GLN A 39 14.29 -4.30 4.92
CA GLN A 39 15.72 -4.66 4.86
C GLN A 39 16.64 -3.49 5.26
N LEU A 40 16.18 -2.25 5.10
CA LEU A 40 16.88 -1.04 5.55
C LEU A 40 16.64 -0.73 7.05
N GLY A 41 15.95 -1.61 7.79
CA GLY A 41 15.71 -1.45 9.22
C GLY A 41 14.46 -0.63 9.57
N TYR A 42 13.67 -0.20 8.58
CA TYR A 42 12.44 0.53 8.86
C TYR A 42 11.33 -0.39 9.37
N ARG A 43 10.58 0.09 10.38
CA ARG A 43 9.39 -0.58 10.90
C ARG A 43 8.20 -0.28 10.01
N LEU A 44 7.74 -1.27 9.24
CA LEU A 44 6.67 -1.08 8.25
C LEU A 44 5.36 -1.74 8.64
N GLY A 45 4.28 -1.01 8.41
CA GLY A 45 2.92 -1.46 8.57
C GLY A 45 2.16 -1.30 7.26
N ILE A 46 1.29 -2.24 6.90
CA ILE A 46 0.40 -2.07 5.74
C ILE A 46 -1.05 -2.36 6.10
N LEU A 47 -1.97 -1.63 5.48
CA LEU A 47 -3.40 -1.93 5.54
C LEU A 47 -3.77 -2.98 4.48
N VAL A 48 -4.39 -4.08 4.91
CA VAL A 48 -4.86 -5.14 4.00
C VAL A 48 -6.36 -5.37 4.16
N ASN A 49 -7.01 -5.79 3.09
CA ASN A 49 -8.39 -6.24 3.15
C ASN A 49 -8.46 -7.64 3.78
N ASP A 50 -9.52 -7.92 4.54
CA ASP A 50 -9.79 -9.26 5.05
C ASP A 50 -10.57 -10.09 4.01
N TYR A 51 -9.90 -11.06 3.41
CA TYR A 51 -10.50 -11.98 2.43
C TYR A 51 -11.22 -13.18 3.07
N LYS A 52 -11.19 -13.35 4.40
CA LYS A 52 -11.79 -14.51 5.08
C LYS A 52 -13.28 -14.69 4.80
N LYS A 53 -14.00 -13.60 4.60
CA LYS A 53 -15.45 -13.59 4.28
C LYS A 53 -15.78 -14.20 2.90
N GLN A 54 -14.78 -14.56 2.09
CA GLN A 54 -14.94 -15.14 0.75
C GLN A 54 -14.84 -16.68 0.74
N GLY A 55 -14.96 -17.33 1.91
CA GLY A 55 -14.95 -18.79 2.05
C GLY A 55 -13.55 -19.42 2.07
N PHE A 56 -13.48 -20.74 1.87
CA PHE A 56 -12.25 -21.55 1.98
C PHE A 56 -11.05 -20.95 1.25
N TRP A 57 -11.25 -20.60 -0.02
CA TRP A 57 -10.18 -20.06 -0.83
C TRP A 57 -9.78 -18.63 -0.45
N GLY A 58 -10.68 -17.85 0.15
CA GLY A 58 -10.36 -16.55 0.72
C GLY A 58 -9.46 -16.68 1.95
N ASN A 59 -9.73 -17.68 2.79
CA ASN A 59 -8.89 -18.04 3.93
C ASN A 59 -7.49 -18.47 3.50
N LEU A 60 -7.39 -19.35 2.49
CA LEU A 60 -6.10 -19.82 1.97
C LEU A 60 -5.26 -18.66 1.44
N LEU A 61 -5.86 -17.78 0.63
CA LEU A 61 -5.19 -16.59 0.12
C LEU A 61 -4.71 -15.68 1.25
N ASN A 62 -5.55 -15.42 2.25
CA ASN A 62 -5.18 -14.60 3.38
C ASN A 62 -4.02 -15.20 4.18
N HIS A 63 -4.01 -16.53 4.36
CA HIS A 63 -2.92 -17.24 5.01
C HIS A 63 -1.60 -17.09 4.24
N LEU A 64 -1.63 -17.32 2.92
CA LEU A 64 -0.45 -17.19 2.05
C LEU A 64 0.11 -15.77 2.04
N LEU A 65 -0.75 -14.77 1.84
CA LEU A 65 -0.35 -13.36 1.84
C LEU A 65 0.18 -12.92 3.20
N ARG A 66 -0.46 -13.36 4.29
CA ARG A 66 0.01 -13.10 5.65
C ARG A 66 1.40 -13.68 5.86
N LYS A 67 1.60 -14.96 5.57
CA LYS A 67 2.90 -15.64 5.71
C LYS A 67 4.00 -14.93 4.91
N PHE A 68 3.70 -14.58 3.66
CA PHE A 68 4.64 -13.85 2.79
C PHE A 68 5.06 -12.49 3.37
N ARG A 69 4.10 -11.69 3.82
CA ARG A 69 4.36 -10.33 4.34
C ARG A 69 5.02 -10.36 5.72
N THR A 70 4.56 -11.21 6.63
CA THR A 70 5.16 -11.33 7.97
C THR A 70 6.56 -11.91 7.92
N GLY A 71 6.82 -12.87 7.01
CA GLY A 71 8.16 -13.40 6.78
C GLY A 71 9.18 -12.36 6.31
N LYS A 72 8.71 -11.18 5.89
CA LYS A 72 9.51 -10.04 5.44
C LYS A 72 9.59 -8.91 6.48
N GLY A 73 9.18 -9.14 7.72
CA GLY A 73 9.19 -8.13 8.78
C GLY A 73 8.07 -7.09 8.69
N ILE A 74 7.11 -7.26 7.77
CA ILE A 74 6.03 -6.30 7.55
C ILE A 74 4.89 -6.58 8.53
N ARG A 75 4.47 -5.54 9.28
CA ARG A 75 3.31 -5.60 10.16
C ARG A 75 2.03 -5.44 9.34
N ILE A 76 1.06 -6.30 9.59
CA ILE A 76 -0.22 -6.29 8.87
C ILE A 76 -1.29 -5.70 9.78
N PHE A 77 -2.08 -4.78 9.24
CA PHE A 77 -3.24 -4.18 9.89
C PHE A 77 -4.49 -4.40 9.05
N TYR A 78 -5.63 -4.53 9.73
CA TYR A 78 -6.95 -4.60 9.11
C TYR A 78 -7.72 -3.30 9.33
N PRO A 79 -8.82 -3.05 8.59
CA PRO A 79 -9.61 -1.82 8.74
C PRO A 79 -10.09 -1.54 10.17
N ASP A 80 -10.35 -2.60 10.93
CA ASP A 80 -10.84 -2.50 12.31
C ASP A 80 -9.70 -2.24 13.34
N ASP A 81 -8.43 -2.31 12.93
CA ASP A 81 -7.27 -2.13 13.80
C ASP A 81 -6.88 -0.65 14.02
N VAL A 82 -7.83 0.29 13.97
CA VAL A 82 -7.58 1.74 13.96
C VAL A 82 -6.63 2.18 15.09
N PHE A 83 -6.89 1.75 16.32
CA PHE A 83 -6.03 2.10 17.47
C PHE A 83 -4.62 1.53 17.37
N LYS A 84 -4.47 0.32 16.81
CA LYS A 84 -3.16 -0.32 16.63
C LYS A 84 -2.37 0.39 15.53
N ILE A 85 -3.04 0.83 14.46
CA ILE A 85 -2.47 1.63 13.37
C ILE A 85 -1.94 2.96 13.94
N VAL A 86 -2.77 3.71 14.68
CA VAL A 86 -2.37 4.98 15.29
C VAL A 86 -1.17 4.80 16.22
N ARG A 87 -1.20 3.81 17.11
CA ARG A 87 -0.08 3.52 18.02
C ARG A 87 1.20 3.18 17.25
N PHE A 88 1.08 2.41 16.19
CA PHE A 88 2.21 2.04 15.35
C PHE A 88 2.86 3.25 14.68
N ILE A 89 2.05 4.11 14.05
CA ILE A 89 2.50 5.35 13.40
C ILE A 89 3.16 6.28 14.42
N LYS A 90 2.49 6.55 15.55
CA LYS A 90 3.02 7.42 16.61
C LYS A 90 4.30 6.89 17.25
N SER A 91 4.57 5.58 17.16
CA SER A 91 5.84 4.98 17.60
C SER A 91 6.98 5.08 16.57
N GLY A 92 6.82 5.87 15.51
CA GLY A 92 7.81 6.03 14.44
C GLY A 92 7.71 4.99 13.32
N GLY A 93 6.63 4.21 13.26
CA GLY A 93 6.40 3.24 12.18
C GLY A 93 5.99 3.92 10.86
N ILE A 94 6.45 3.37 9.74
CA ILE A 94 6.02 3.79 8.40
C ILE A 94 4.79 2.98 8.01
N PHE A 95 3.69 3.66 7.67
CA PHE A 95 2.42 3.00 7.37
C PHE A 95 2.06 3.15 5.89
N GLY A 96 2.01 2.03 5.16
CA GLY A 96 1.62 1.95 3.76
C GLY A 96 0.12 1.69 3.59
N VAL A 97 -0.54 2.47 2.74
CA VAL A 97 -1.95 2.31 2.40
C VAL A 97 -2.21 2.57 0.92
N LEU A 98 -3.00 1.70 0.30
CA LEU A 98 -3.56 1.93 -1.03
C LEU A 98 -4.72 2.92 -0.91
N VAL A 99 -4.64 4.06 -1.60
CA VAL A 99 -5.71 5.09 -1.58
C VAL A 99 -6.69 5.01 -2.74
N ASP A 100 -6.34 4.21 -3.73
CA ASP A 100 -7.18 3.93 -4.89
C ASP A 100 -8.26 2.88 -4.56
N GLY A 101 -9.24 2.80 -5.45
CA GLY A 101 -10.41 1.95 -5.35
C GLY A 101 -11.31 2.18 -6.55
N ASN A 102 -12.61 2.39 -6.33
CA ASN A 102 -13.54 2.74 -7.41
C ASN A 102 -13.24 4.11 -8.03
N THR A 103 -12.58 5.00 -7.27
CA THR A 103 -12.05 6.28 -7.76
C THR A 103 -10.56 6.38 -7.38
N PHE A 104 -9.84 7.24 -8.09
CA PHE A 104 -8.40 7.41 -7.95
C PHE A 104 -7.97 7.84 -6.53
N TYR A 105 -8.83 8.56 -5.82
CA TYR A 105 -8.60 9.06 -4.46
C TYR A 105 -9.63 8.56 -3.46
N ALA A 106 -10.20 7.37 -3.70
CA ALA A 106 -11.33 6.83 -2.92
C ALA A 106 -11.12 6.86 -1.40
N LYS A 107 -9.89 6.68 -0.94
CA LYS A 107 -9.54 6.67 0.50
C LYS A 107 -8.63 7.82 0.91
N PHE A 108 -8.25 8.71 -0.01
CA PHE A 108 -7.24 9.74 0.26
C PHE A 108 -7.61 10.64 1.43
N GLU A 109 -8.86 11.12 1.49
CA GLU A 109 -9.35 11.94 2.60
C GLU A 109 -9.30 11.25 3.96
N LYS A 110 -9.59 9.94 4.01
CA LYS A 110 -9.49 9.16 5.26
C LYS A 110 -8.04 9.06 5.72
N VAL A 111 -7.13 8.85 4.78
CA VAL A 111 -5.70 8.75 5.06
C VAL A 111 -5.12 10.11 5.46
N ARG A 112 -5.57 11.21 4.84
CA ARG A 112 -5.23 12.58 5.22
C ARG A 112 -5.66 12.89 6.66
N LYS A 113 -6.88 12.51 7.05
CA LYS A 113 -7.35 12.63 8.44
C LYS A 113 -6.49 11.81 9.41
N LEU A 114 -6.12 10.58 9.04
CA LEU A 114 -5.23 9.74 9.86
C LEU A 114 -3.84 10.37 10.03
N ALA A 115 -3.25 10.90 8.96
CA ALA A 115 -1.96 11.59 8.98
C ALA A 115 -2.00 12.80 9.93
N SER A 116 -3.04 13.64 9.80
CA SER A 116 -3.29 14.79 10.68
C SER A 116 -3.47 14.37 12.14
N LEU A 117 -4.28 13.34 12.42
CA LEU A 117 -4.48 12.79 13.77
C LEU A 117 -3.17 12.29 14.41
N CYS A 118 -2.27 11.75 13.59
CA CYS A 118 -0.98 11.26 14.03
C CYS A 118 0.12 12.33 14.02
N ASN A 119 -0.16 13.53 13.51
CA ASN A 119 0.81 14.59 13.27
C ASN A 119 2.05 14.10 12.49
N VAL A 120 1.80 13.34 11.41
CA VAL A 120 2.86 12.82 10.53
C VAL A 120 2.63 13.26 9.09
N PRO A 121 3.70 13.37 8.28
CA PRO A 121 3.54 13.70 6.87
C PRO A 121 2.84 12.56 6.11
N LEU A 122 1.97 12.97 5.18
CA LEU A 122 1.37 12.10 4.18
C LEU A 122 2.19 12.21 2.90
N ILE A 123 2.88 11.13 2.51
CA ILE A 123 3.78 11.13 1.37
C ILE A 123 3.16 10.27 0.25
N PRO A 124 2.74 10.88 -0.88
CA PRO A 124 2.30 10.12 -2.03
C PRO A 124 3.49 9.40 -2.66
N PHE A 125 3.30 8.16 -3.09
CA PHE A 125 4.34 7.40 -3.77
C PHE A 125 3.74 6.45 -4.80
N ALA A 126 4.58 5.99 -5.72
CA ALA A 126 4.20 5.01 -6.72
C ALA A 126 5.31 3.97 -6.92
N ALA A 127 4.91 2.73 -7.17
CA ALA A 127 5.80 1.63 -7.47
C ALA A 127 5.38 0.98 -8.80
N TYR A 128 6.23 1.07 -9.82
CA TYR A 128 5.94 0.56 -11.17
C TYR A 128 7.20 -0.02 -11.81
N GLN A 129 7.06 -0.66 -12.98
CA GLN A 129 8.20 -1.22 -13.71
C GLN A 129 8.49 -0.38 -14.95
N ARG A 130 9.76 -0.07 -15.23
CA ARG A 130 10.19 0.61 -16.45
C ARG A 130 11.48 0.01 -16.95
N CYS A 131 11.55 -0.37 -18.23
CA CYS A 131 12.74 -0.97 -18.84
C CYS A 131 13.33 -2.14 -18.01
N ASN A 132 12.47 -3.07 -17.59
CA ASN A 132 12.82 -4.22 -16.72
C ASN A 132 13.35 -3.87 -15.32
N LYS A 133 13.28 -2.60 -14.89
CA LYS A 133 13.65 -2.16 -13.54
C LYS A 133 12.42 -1.79 -12.74
N GLY A 134 12.42 -2.13 -11.45
CA GLY A 134 11.43 -1.62 -10.49
C GLY A 134 11.75 -0.18 -10.13
N ILE A 135 10.79 0.72 -10.31
CA ILE A 135 10.90 2.13 -9.97
C ILE A 135 10.01 2.39 -8.74
N LEU A 136 10.58 3.10 -7.76
CA LEU A 136 9.86 3.66 -6.63
C LEU A 136 10.02 5.19 -6.69
N GLU A 137 8.93 5.90 -6.95
CA GLU A 137 8.91 7.36 -6.91
C GLU A 137 8.17 7.84 -5.67
N ILE A 138 8.75 8.80 -4.95
CA ILE A 138 8.25 9.37 -3.69
C ILE A 138 7.97 10.86 -3.91
N GLY A 139 6.90 11.38 -3.30
CA GLY A 139 6.50 12.80 -3.46
C GLY A 139 5.86 13.10 -4.81
N VAL A 140 5.26 12.10 -5.45
CA VAL A 140 4.71 12.23 -6.81
C VAL A 140 3.32 12.86 -6.84
N ASP A 141 3.06 13.63 -7.89
CA ASP A 141 1.70 13.90 -8.34
C ASP A 141 1.14 12.65 -9.01
N LEU A 142 0.32 11.92 -8.27
CA LEU A 142 -0.28 10.66 -8.70
C LEU A 142 -1.08 10.81 -10.01
N LYS A 143 -1.77 11.95 -10.21
CA LYS A 143 -2.57 12.19 -11.41
C LYS A 143 -1.66 12.35 -12.63
N GLN A 144 -0.63 13.18 -12.52
CA GLN A 144 0.37 13.36 -13.58
C GLN A 144 1.09 12.05 -13.90
N LEU A 145 1.40 11.25 -12.87
CA LEU A 145 2.08 9.97 -13.07
C LEU A 145 1.21 8.98 -13.87
N VAL A 146 -0.09 8.90 -13.58
CA VAL A 146 -1.03 8.09 -14.38
C VAL A 146 -1.17 8.61 -15.80
N MET A 147 -1.18 9.93 -16.00
CA MET A 147 -1.21 10.49 -17.36
C MET A 147 0.07 10.17 -18.14
N ARG A 148 1.23 10.16 -17.48
CA ARG A 148 2.53 9.85 -18.11
C ARG A 148 2.71 8.36 -18.38
N TYR A 149 2.16 7.50 -17.51
CA TYR A 149 2.34 6.05 -17.53
C TYR A 149 0.99 5.31 -17.42
N PRO A 150 0.04 5.54 -18.34
CA PRO A 150 -1.32 5.02 -18.20
C PRO A 150 -1.37 3.49 -18.19
N TYR A 151 -0.50 2.81 -18.95
CA TYR A 151 -0.45 1.36 -19.01
C TYR A 151 0.05 0.69 -17.72
N HIS A 152 0.69 1.45 -16.83
CA HIS A 152 1.15 0.95 -15.54
C HIS A 152 0.07 1.07 -14.45
N TYR A 153 -1.02 1.78 -14.73
CA TYR A 153 -2.16 1.92 -13.84
C TYR A 153 -3.25 0.88 -14.13
N LEU A 154 -3.86 0.30 -13.10
CA LEU A 154 -4.90 -0.71 -13.27
C LEU A 154 -6.28 -0.07 -13.49
N TRP A 155 -6.62 0.18 -14.76
CA TRP A 155 -7.91 0.75 -15.14
C TRP A 155 -9.13 -0.16 -14.91
N PHE A 156 -8.93 -1.46 -14.63
CA PHE A 156 -10.02 -2.44 -14.42
C PHE A 156 -10.96 -2.12 -13.24
N TYR A 157 -10.58 -1.21 -12.34
CA TYR A 157 -11.48 -0.68 -11.32
C TYR A 157 -12.55 0.26 -11.88
N LYS A 158 -12.29 0.88 -13.04
CA LYS A 158 -13.18 1.84 -13.70
C LYS A 158 -14.10 1.23 -14.75
N SER A 159 -13.81 0.03 -15.26
CA SER A 159 -14.57 -0.58 -16.38
C SER A 159 -15.82 -1.36 -15.97
N ARG A 160 -16.30 -1.20 -14.72
CA ARG A 160 -17.54 -1.79 -14.22
C ARG A 160 -18.38 -0.73 -13.50
N ARG A 161 -18.84 0.24 -14.27
CA ARG A 161 -20.13 0.91 -14.06
C ARG A 161 -20.92 0.72 -15.34
#